data_AF-E1ZRZ8-F1
#
_entry.id   AF-E1ZRZ8-F1
#
_cell.length_a   1.000
_cell.length_b   1.000
_cell.length_c   1.000
_cell.angle_alpha   90.00
_cell.angle_beta   90.00
_cell.angle_gamma   90.00
#
_symmetry.space_group_name_H-M   'P 1'
#
loop_
_entity.id
_entity.type
_entity.pdbx_description
1 polymer ?
#
loop_
_entity_poly.entity_id
_entity_poly.type
_entity_poly.pdbx_seq_one_letter_code
_entity_poly.pdbx_strand_id
1 'polypeptide(L)'
;MCWKRRLARRLATATHPAAACASAAHLTSPAAASPPLPRLAQEYGALLSEAGFDSVAALDRTEEFRGHLARELAAAEGDRQGWVAAFSQEDYEEVTGSWRFKLDRVAAGELQWGLFRAFKQMSGRDYHEPEAPGDGFAALA
;
A
#
# COMPACT_ATOMS: atom_id res chain seq x y z
N MET A 1 -19.64 6.13 14.73
CA MET A 1 -20.47 6.87 13.75
C MET A 1 -20.01 8.33 13.49
N CYS A 2 -18.92 8.78 14.11
CA CYS A 2 -18.13 9.98 13.75
C CYS A 2 -17.34 9.84 12.43
N TRP A 3 -17.66 8.87 11.60
CA TRP A 3 -16.63 7.84 11.45
C TRP A 3 -15.86 7.88 10.14
N LYS A 4 -16.36 8.67 9.19
CA LYS A 4 -15.60 9.31 8.12
C LYS A 4 -15.29 10.79 8.41
N ARG A 5 -15.48 11.38 9.62
CA ARG A 5 -15.49 12.87 9.91
C ARG A 5 -14.17 13.60 9.71
N ARG A 6 -13.47 13.08 8.75
CA ARG A 6 -12.10 12.73 8.70
C ARG A 6 -11.98 11.68 7.56
N LEU A 7 -12.27 12.06 6.32
CA LEU A 7 -11.56 11.54 5.14
C LEU A 7 -10.17 12.23 5.00
N ALA A 8 -9.31 12.23 6.01
CA ALA A 8 -9.41 13.12 7.15
C ALA A 8 -8.59 14.39 7.07
N ARG A 9 -9.19 15.53 6.70
CA ARG A 9 -8.39 16.74 6.40
C ARG A 9 -7.30 16.44 5.34
N ARG A 10 -7.45 15.36 4.55
CA ARG A 10 -6.30 14.64 3.94
C ARG A 10 -6.32 14.51 2.43
N LEU A 11 -7.30 15.07 1.75
CA LEU A 11 -7.06 15.58 0.41
C LEU A 11 -6.31 16.94 0.44
N ALA A 12 -5.95 17.47 1.62
CA ALA A 12 -5.38 18.82 1.80
C ALA A 12 -3.99 19.07 1.17
N THR A 13 -3.45 18.17 0.36
CA THR A 13 -2.28 18.42 -0.51
C THR A 13 -2.44 17.79 -1.90
N ALA A 14 -3.67 17.63 -2.39
CA ALA A 14 -3.90 17.11 -3.73
C ALA A 14 -3.88 18.27 -4.74
N THR A 15 -2.72 18.52 -5.34
CA THR A 15 -2.61 19.27 -6.60
C THR A 15 -1.86 18.41 -7.61
N HIS A 16 -2.58 17.78 -8.53
CA HIS A 16 -2.08 17.61 -9.90
C HIS A 16 -3.23 17.35 -10.88
N PRO A 17 -3.11 17.87 -12.12
CA PRO A 17 -4.17 17.82 -13.10
C PRO A 17 -4.23 16.47 -13.83
N ALA A 18 -5.42 16.18 -14.33
CA ALA A 18 -5.76 15.03 -15.14
C ALA A 18 -4.92 14.98 -16.44
N ALA A 19 -4.35 13.81 -16.73
CA ALA A 19 -3.90 13.45 -18.06
C ALA A 19 -4.73 12.27 -18.55
N ALA A 20 -5.51 12.51 -19.58
CA ALA A 20 -6.31 11.52 -20.30
C ALA A 20 -5.39 10.45 -20.92
N CYS A 21 -5.79 9.19 -20.82
CA CYS A 21 -5.26 8.13 -21.66
C CYS A 21 -6.43 7.33 -22.23
N ALA A 22 -6.65 7.48 -23.53
CA ALA A 22 -7.70 6.80 -24.26
C ALA A 22 -7.19 5.49 -24.87
N SER A 23 -7.99 4.44 -24.62
CA SER A 23 -8.26 3.24 -25.41
C SER A 23 -7.13 2.27 -25.77
N ALA A 24 -7.22 1.06 -25.20
CA ALA A 24 -6.67 -0.15 -25.78
C ALA A 24 -7.82 -1.16 -25.99
N ALA A 25 -8.02 -1.54 -27.25
CA ALA A 25 -9.01 -2.51 -27.68
C ALA A 25 -8.60 -3.95 -27.33
N HIS A 26 -9.59 -4.70 -26.84
CA HIS A 26 -9.82 -6.15 -26.88
C HIS A 26 -8.63 -7.10 -27.06
N LEU A 27 -8.30 -7.80 -25.97
CA LEU A 27 -7.83 -9.20 -26.02
C LEU A 27 -8.63 -9.99 -24.99
N THR A 28 -9.61 -10.77 -25.45
CA THR A 28 -10.31 -11.76 -24.63
C THR A 28 -9.49 -13.05 -24.67
N SER A 29 -8.75 -13.32 -23.61
CA SER A 29 -8.08 -14.61 -23.36
C SER A 29 -8.97 -15.46 -22.44
N PRO A 30 -9.13 -16.77 -22.67
CA PRO A 30 -9.97 -17.60 -21.82
C PRO A 30 -9.35 -17.73 -20.43
N ALA A 31 -10.16 -17.47 -19.41
CA ALA A 31 -9.81 -17.58 -18.00
C ALA A 31 -9.46 -19.03 -17.63
N ALA A 32 -8.20 -19.39 -17.81
CA ALA A 32 -7.59 -20.45 -17.02
C ALA A 32 -7.51 -19.92 -15.58
N ALA A 33 -8.11 -20.63 -14.64
CA ALA A 33 -7.96 -20.34 -13.22
C ALA A 33 -6.47 -20.45 -12.86
N SER A 34 -5.75 -19.33 -12.86
CA SER A 34 -4.37 -19.25 -12.41
C SER A 34 -4.31 -19.73 -10.95
N PRO A 35 -3.41 -20.67 -10.60
CA PRO A 35 -3.21 -21.00 -9.21
C PRO A 35 -2.81 -19.74 -8.43
N PRO A 36 -3.23 -19.58 -7.17
CA PRO A 36 -2.77 -18.45 -6.36
C PRO A 36 -1.25 -18.48 -6.35
N LEU A 37 -0.60 -17.32 -6.50
CA LEU A 37 0.86 -17.19 -6.51
C LEU A 37 1.36 -16.85 -5.10
N PRO A 38 1.50 -17.81 -4.15
CA PRO A 38 2.11 -17.51 -2.85
C PRO A 38 3.61 -17.13 -2.97
N ARG A 39 4.15 -17.07 -4.19
CA ARG A 39 5.58 -16.89 -4.46
C ARG A 39 6.06 -15.46 -4.23
N LEU A 40 5.27 -14.43 -4.56
CA LEU A 40 5.77 -13.04 -4.55
C LEU A 40 6.23 -12.59 -3.16
N ALA A 41 5.46 -12.91 -2.11
CA ALA A 41 5.85 -12.58 -0.75
C ALA A 41 7.15 -13.31 -0.35
N GLN A 42 7.30 -14.58 -0.71
CA GLN A 42 8.51 -15.34 -0.39
C GLN A 42 9.73 -14.87 -1.18
N GLU A 43 9.57 -14.57 -2.47
CA GLU A 43 10.61 -14.01 -3.33
C GLU A 43 11.11 -12.67 -2.79
N TYR A 44 10.20 -11.79 -2.38
CA TYR A 44 10.58 -10.52 -1.77
C TYR A 44 11.24 -10.72 -0.40
N GLY A 45 10.82 -11.73 0.36
CA GLY A 45 11.50 -12.15 1.60
C GLY A 45 12.95 -12.56 1.36
N ALA A 46 13.22 -13.32 0.29
CA ALA A 46 14.57 -13.71 -0.08
C ALA A 46 15.45 -12.49 -0.40
N LEU A 47 14.91 -11.49 -1.11
CA LEU A 47 15.63 -10.23 -1.37
C LEU A 47 16.03 -9.51 -0.07
N LEU A 48 15.18 -9.55 0.97
CA LEU A 48 15.52 -8.96 2.28
C LEU A 48 16.64 -9.75 2.98
N SER A 49 16.65 -11.07 2.86
CA SER A 49 17.74 -11.89 3.39
C SER A 49 19.06 -11.63 2.66
N GLU A 50 19.02 -11.53 1.33
CA GLU A 50 20.19 -11.20 0.50
C GLU A 50 20.73 -9.79 0.79
N ALA A 51 19.86 -8.85 1.15
CA ALA A 51 20.24 -7.51 1.59
C ALA A 51 20.87 -7.47 3.00
N GLY A 52 21.03 -8.62 3.68
CA GLY A 52 21.69 -8.72 4.99
C GLY A 52 20.78 -8.44 6.18
N PHE A 53 19.46 -8.55 6.01
CA PHE A 53 18.54 -8.55 7.13
C PHE A 53 18.36 -9.95 7.72
N ASP A 54 18.21 -10.00 9.04
CA ASP A 54 17.99 -11.23 9.78
C ASP A 54 16.56 -11.42 10.24
N SER A 55 16.25 -12.68 10.56
CA SER A 55 14.95 -13.10 11.06
C SER A 55 13.81 -12.56 10.18
N VAL A 56 13.99 -12.67 8.86
CA VAL A 56 13.03 -12.22 7.86
C VAL A 56 11.78 -13.10 7.93
N ALA A 57 10.63 -12.48 8.16
CA ALA A 57 9.32 -13.07 8.01
C ALA A 57 8.61 -12.40 6.84
N ALA A 58 8.23 -13.19 5.85
CA ALA A 58 7.43 -12.76 4.70
C ALA A 58 6.10 -13.52 4.69
N LEU A 59 4.99 -12.79 4.81
CA LEU A 59 3.66 -13.35 4.99
C LEU A 59 2.73 -12.82 3.91
N ASP A 60 2.03 -13.72 3.22
CA ASP A 60 0.93 -13.36 2.33
C ASP A 60 -0.32 -13.04 3.17
N ARG A 61 -0.82 -11.81 3.05
CA ARG A 61 -2.01 -11.27 3.73
C ARG A 61 -3.08 -10.84 2.73
N THR A 62 -3.02 -11.35 1.51
CA THR A 62 -3.95 -11.00 0.42
C THR A 62 -5.41 -11.29 0.79
N GLU A 63 -5.68 -12.35 1.57
CA GLU A 63 -7.03 -12.64 2.05
C GLU A 63 -7.56 -11.58 3.02
N GLU A 64 -6.72 -11.13 3.95
CA GLU A 64 -7.07 -10.05 4.87
C GLU A 64 -7.32 -8.76 4.09
N PHE A 65 -6.46 -8.43 3.11
CA PHE A 65 -6.64 -7.30 2.21
C PHE A 65 -8.01 -7.34 1.51
N ARG A 66 -8.34 -8.49 0.91
CA ARG A 66 -9.61 -8.74 0.23
C ARG A 66 -10.79 -8.52 1.18
N GLY A 67 -10.71 -9.08 2.38
CA GLY A 67 -11.73 -8.91 3.42
C GLY A 67 -11.91 -7.44 3.86
N HIS A 68 -10.82 -6.68 4.00
CA HIS A 68 -10.91 -5.25 4.28
C HIS A 68 -11.57 -4.49 3.13
N LEU A 69 -11.09 -4.64 1.89
CA LEU A 69 -11.64 -3.95 0.74
C LEU A 69 -13.13 -4.27 0.50
N ALA A 70 -13.52 -5.53 0.61
CA ALA A 70 -14.91 -5.94 0.43
C ALA A 70 -15.84 -5.30 1.47
N ARG A 71 -15.40 -5.21 2.73
CA ARG A 71 -16.16 -4.54 3.80
C ARG A 71 -16.27 -3.04 3.57
N GLU A 72 -15.18 -2.38 3.18
CA GLU A 72 -15.18 -0.93 2.91
C GLU A 72 -16.08 -0.59 1.71
N LEU A 73 -16.01 -1.40 0.64
CA LEU A 73 -16.88 -1.25 -0.53
C LEU A 73 -18.36 -1.42 -0.16
N ALA A 74 -18.70 -2.49 0.57
CA ALA A 74 -20.08 -2.71 1.01
C ALA A 74 -20.60 -1.56 1.90
N ALA A 75 -19.75 -1.00 2.76
CA ALA A 75 -20.12 0.14 3.60
C ALA A 75 -20.31 1.43 2.77
N ALA A 76 -19.50 1.66 1.74
CA ALA A 76 -19.66 2.81 0.86
C ALA A 76 -20.92 2.70 -0.01
N GLU A 77 -21.20 1.52 -0.55
CA GLU A 77 -22.39 1.26 -1.38
C GLU A 77 -23.68 1.28 -0.54
N GLY A 78 -23.63 0.78 0.70
CA GLY A 78 -24.77 0.76 1.62
C GLY A 78 -25.27 2.14 2.07
N ASP A 79 -24.43 3.18 1.99
CA ASP A 79 -24.78 4.58 2.27
C ASP A 79 -24.25 5.50 1.17
N ARG A 80 -24.62 5.22 -0.08
CA ARG A 80 -24.18 6.02 -1.24
C ARG A 80 -24.58 7.49 -1.09
N GLN A 81 -25.82 7.78 -0.69
CA GLN A 81 -26.31 9.15 -0.60
C GLN A 81 -25.54 9.95 0.46
N GLY A 82 -25.30 9.39 1.65
CA GLY A 82 -24.49 10.03 2.68
C GLY A 82 -23.02 10.17 2.28
N TRP A 83 -22.49 9.23 1.49
CA TRP A 83 -21.14 9.33 0.93
C TRP A 83 -21.03 10.49 -0.08
N VAL A 84 -21.90 10.54 -1.08
CA VAL A 84 -21.89 11.56 -2.15
C VAL A 84 -22.13 12.96 -1.57
N ALA A 85 -23.04 13.09 -0.59
CA ALA A 85 -23.28 14.36 0.09
C ALA A 85 -22.06 14.87 0.88
N ALA A 86 -21.17 13.98 1.32
CA ALA A 86 -19.99 14.32 2.11
C ALA A 86 -18.74 14.60 1.26
N PHE A 87 -18.70 14.12 0.01
CA PHE A 87 -17.52 14.23 -0.88
C PHE A 87 -17.96 14.75 -2.25
N SER A 88 -18.24 13.84 -3.19
CA SER A 88 -18.85 14.14 -4.47
C SER A 88 -19.31 12.85 -5.15
N GLN A 89 -20.02 12.98 -6.27
CA GLN A 89 -20.39 11.83 -7.11
C GLN A 89 -19.18 11.25 -7.84
N GLU A 90 -18.27 12.12 -8.30
CA GLU A 90 -17.04 11.73 -8.98
C GLU A 90 -16.11 10.94 -8.06
N ASP A 91 -15.83 11.45 -6.85
CA ASP A 91 -15.00 10.75 -5.87
C ASP A 91 -15.61 9.39 -5.50
N TYR A 92 -16.95 9.29 -5.46
CA TYR A 92 -17.63 8.04 -5.13
C TYR A 92 -17.36 7.00 -6.21
N GLU A 93 -17.51 7.39 -7.47
CA GLU A 93 -17.30 6.52 -8.62
C GLU A 93 -15.84 6.11 -8.74
N GLU A 94 -14.90 7.04 -8.53
CA GLU A 94 -13.47 6.74 -8.54
C GLU A 94 -13.10 5.74 -7.44
N VAL A 95 -13.50 6.00 -6.20
CA VAL A 95 -13.14 5.16 -5.06
C VAL A 95 -13.76 3.77 -5.15
N THR A 96 -15.08 3.69 -5.41
CA THR A 96 -15.77 2.40 -5.51
C THR A 96 -15.34 1.62 -6.75
N GLY A 97 -15.09 2.29 -7.88
CA GLY A 97 -14.53 1.69 -9.08
C GLY A 97 -13.12 1.13 -8.85
N SER A 98 -12.24 1.91 -8.20
CA SER A 98 -10.89 1.46 -7.85
C SER A 98 -10.88 0.25 -6.92
N TRP A 99 -11.78 0.21 -5.92
CA TRP A 99 -11.89 -0.94 -5.02
C TRP A 99 -12.40 -2.20 -5.71
N ARG A 100 -13.40 -2.08 -6.59
CA ARG A 100 -13.86 -3.21 -7.42
C ARG A 100 -12.74 -3.73 -8.31
N PHE A 101 -12.04 -2.83 -9.00
CA PHE A 101 -10.90 -3.21 -9.84
C PHE A 101 -9.77 -3.91 -9.04
N LYS A 102 -9.49 -3.45 -7.82
CA LYS A 102 -8.53 -4.13 -6.92
C LYS A 102 -9.00 -5.52 -6.51
N LEU A 103 -10.29 -5.69 -6.21
CA LEU A 103 -10.86 -7.01 -5.88
C LEU A 103 -10.75 -7.97 -7.07
N ASP A 104 -11.02 -7.50 -8.30
CA ASP A 104 -10.87 -8.30 -9.52
C ASP A 104 -9.42 -8.75 -9.71
N ARG A 105 -8.45 -7.85 -9.52
CA ARG A 105 -7.02 -8.16 -9.63
C ARG A 105 -6.52 -9.09 -8.53
N VAL A 106 -7.06 -8.97 -7.31
CA VAL A 106 -6.78 -9.93 -6.23
C VAL A 106 -7.34 -11.30 -6.60
N ALA A 107 -8.56 -11.38 -7.15
CA ALA A 107 -9.16 -12.64 -7.59
C ALA A 107 -8.40 -13.28 -8.76
N ALA A 108 -7.83 -12.46 -9.66
CA ALA A 108 -6.95 -12.90 -10.75
C ALA A 108 -5.53 -13.28 -10.30
N GLY A 109 -5.16 -13.04 -9.03
CA GLY A 109 -3.81 -13.28 -8.52
C GLY A 109 -2.76 -12.26 -8.97
N GLU A 110 -3.18 -11.14 -9.57
CA GLU A 110 -2.29 -10.07 -10.06
C GLU A 110 -1.94 -9.03 -9.01
N LEU A 111 -2.75 -8.94 -7.95
CA LEU A 111 -2.56 -8.04 -6.84
C LEU A 111 -2.51 -8.83 -5.54
N GLN A 112 -1.44 -8.65 -4.78
CA GLN A 112 -1.21 -9.32 -3.51
C GLN A 112 -0.85 -8.33 -2.42
N TRP A 113 -1.05 -8.70 -1.16
CA TRP A 113 -0.64 -7.91 -0.01
C TRP A 113 0.36 -8.68 0.86
N GLY A 114 1.62 -8.29 0.81
CA GLY A 114 2.68 -8.87 1.63
C GLY A 114 2.92 -8.10 2.93
N LEU A 115 3.10 -8.82 4.03
CA LEU A 115 3.58 -8.30 5.31
C LEU A 115 5.00 -8.82 5.56
N PHE A 116 5.93 -7.89 5.77
CA PHE A 116 7.35 -8.18 5.95
C PHE A 116 7.85 -7.66 7.29
N ARG A 117 8.58 -8.49 8.03
CA ARG A 117 9.28 -8.11 9.25
C ARG A 117 10.71 -8.63 9.18
N ALA A 118 11.68 -7.78 9.46
CA ALA A 118 13.08 -8.13 9.40
C ALA A 118 13.87 -7.28 10.41
N PHE A 119 15.05 -7.75 10.80
CA PHE A 119 15.92 -7.07 11.74
C PHE A 119 17.24 -6.73 11.08
N LYS A 120 17.68 -5.48 11.22
CA LYS A 120 19.01 -5.08 10.78
C LYS A 120 20.05 -5.72 11.70
N GLN A 121 21.09 -6.31 11.13
CA GLN A 121 22.23 -6.79 11.92
C GLN A 121 22.87 -5.66 12.71
N MET A 122 23.15 -5.96 13.97
CA MET A 122 23.81 -5.04 14.89
C MET A 122 25.33 -5.18 14.83
N SER A 123 25.84 -6.33 14.39
CA SER A 123 27.27 -6.57 14.16
C SER A 123 27.75 -5.83 12.91
N GLY A 124 28.83 -5.05 13.02
CA GLY A 124 29.41 -4.31 11.89
C GLY A 124 28.80 -2.93 11.65
N ARG A 125 28.05 -2.37 12.62
CA ARG A 125 27.75 -0.94 12.59
C ARG A 125 28.98 -0.15 13.04
N ASP A 126 29.76 0.31 12.08
CA ASP A 126 30.41 1.62 12.19
C ASP A 126 29.28 2.64 12.24
N TYR A 127 28.68 2.82 13.42
CA TYR A 127 28.17 4.13 13.72
C TYR A 127 29.37 5.04 13.54
N HIS A 128 29.33 5.93 12.55
CA HIS A 128 30.13 7.13 12.67
C HIS A 128 29.72 7.70 14.02
N GLU A 129 30.59 7.55 15.03
CA GLU A 129 30.40 8.24 16.28
C GLU A 129 30.16 9.70 15.89
N PRO A 130 29.17 10.39 16.50
CA PRO A 130 29.11 11.82 16.33
C PRO A 130 30.51 12.31 16.67
N GLU A 131 31.21 12.92 15.71
CA GLU A 131 32.59 13.35 15.92
C GLU A 131 32.61 14.06 17.27
N ALA A 132 33.40 13.50 18.20
CA ALA A 132 33.56 14.10 19.52
C ALA A 132 33.78 15.58 19.27
N PRO A 133 33.09 16.49 19.98
CA PRO A 133 33.19 17.92 19.71
C PRO A 133 34.68 18.26 19.70
N GLY A 134 35.21 18.48 18.50
CA GLY A 134 36.61 18.74 18.32
C GLY A 134 36.99 19.91 19.22
N ASP A 135 38.23 19.93 19.66
CA ASP A 135 38.83 20.90 20.58
C ASP A 135 38.85 22.34 20.01
N GLY A 136 37.71 22.85 19.56
CA GLY A 136 37.53 24.07 18.78
C GLY A 136 36.68 25.13 19.46
N PHE A 137 36.19 24.90 20.68
CA PHE A 137 35.51 25.93 21.49
C PHE A 137 36.23 26.26 22.81
N ALA A 138 37.52 25.99 22.89
CA ALA A 138 38.37 26.44 24.01
C ALA A 138 39.21 27.67 23.63
N ALA A 139 38.60 28.76 23.14
CA ALA A 139 39.26 30.08 23.05
C ALA A 139 38.30 31.22 22.71
N LEU A 140 37.32 31.52 23.57
CA LEU A 140 36.71 32.86 23.63
C LEU A 140 36.34 33.15 25.10
N ALA A 141 37.35 33.56 25.86
CA ALA A 141 37.22 34.27 27.12
C ALA A 141 38.03 35.58 27.02
#